data_AF-A0AAP3BA33-F1
#
_entry.id   AF-A0AAP3BA33-F1
#
_cell.length_a   1.000
_cell.length_b   1.000
_cell.length_c   1.000
_cell.angle_alpha   90.00
_cell.angle_beta   90.00
_cell.angle_gamma   90.00
#
_symmetry.space_group_name_H-M   'P 1'
#
loop_
_entity.id
_entity.type
_entity.pdbx_description
1 polymer ?
#
loop_
_entity_poly.entity_id
_entity_poly.type
_entity_poly.pdbx_seq_one_letter_code
_entity_poly.pdbx_strand_id
1 'polypeptide(L)'
;MAFNDIGQIHIARQVMAITSYGIDLKYIKCFLQSNLSILEKNANSMIPGISRSTLLGMLFPLPPFKEQQRIVAQIEKLFEQLR
;
A
#
# COMPACT_ATOMS: atom_id res chain seq x y z
N MET A 1 -0.99 10.57 -26.50
CA MET A 1 0.17 11.19 -25.80
C MET A 1 -0.34 12.49 -25.20
N ALA A 2 -0.23 12.69 -23.88
CA ALA A 2 -0.67 13.93 -23.25
C ALA A 2 0.49 14.94 -23.28
N PHE A 3 0.23 16.14 -23.80
CA PHE A 3 1.18 17.25 -23.80
C PHE A 3 1.08 17.99 -22.45
N ASN A 4 2.22 18.37 -21.90
CA ASN A 4 2.33 19.06 -20.62
C ASN A 4 2.75 20.50 -20.86
N ASP A 5 1.87 21.43 -20.49
CA ASP A 5 2.03 22.87 -20.77
C ASP A 5 2.46 23.68 -19.53
N ILE A 6 2.77 23.01 -18.40
CA ILE A 6 2.99 23.67 -17.08
C ILE A 6 4.44 23.53 -16.58
N GLY A 7 5.44 23.60 -17.48
CA GLY A 7 6.86 23.60 -17.11
C GLY A 7 7.39 22.24 -16.61
N GLN A 8 8.52 22.23 -15.89
CA GLN A 8 9.15 20.99 -15.37
C GLN A 8 8.31 20.38 -14.23
N ILE A 9 7.31 19.57 -14.60
CA ILE A 9 6.57 18.75 -13.63
C ILE A 9 7.33 17.43 -13.45
N HIS A 10 7.78 17.15 -12.24
CA HIS A 10 8.22 15.81 -11.86
C HIS A 10 6.98 14.92 -11.70
N ILE A 11 6.77 13.98 -12.62
CA ILE A 11 5.85 12.86 -12.38
C ILE A 11 6.43 12.05 -11.22
N ALA A 12 5.82 12.14 -10.04
CA ALA A 12 6.26 11.40 -8.87
C ALA A 12 6.28 9.89 -9.21
N ARG A 13 7.47 9.30 -9.18
CA ARG A 13 7.73 7.91 -9.59
C ARG A 13 7.39 6.89 -8.49
N GLN A 14 6.37 7.17 -7.68
CA GLN A 14 6.28 6.64 -6.31
C GLN A 14 5.26 5.51 -6.10
N VAL A 15 5.00 4.67 -7.12
CA VAL A 15 4.01 3.56 -7.15
C VAL A 15 2.62 4.03 -7.57
N MET A 16 2.15 3.51 -8.72
CA MET A 16 0.87 3.93 -9.35
C MET A 16 -0.24 2.88 -9.21
N ALA A 17 0.12 1.61 -9.02
CA ALA A 17 -0.82 0.51 -8.86
C ALA A 17 -0.16 -0.67 -8.15
N ILE A 18 -0.96 -1.42 -7.39
CA ILE A 18 -0.58 -2.71 -6.83
C ILE A 18 -1.48 -3.77 -7.43
N THR A 19 -0.87 -4.75 -8.08
CA THR A 19 -1.56 -5.92 -8.65
C THR A 19 -1.16 -7.17 -7.86
N SER A 20 -2.10 -8.07 -7.61
CA SER A 20 -1.84 -9.32 -6.91
C SER A 20 -2.23 -10.54 -7.76
N TYR A 21 -1.50 -11.64 -7.55
CA TYR A 21 -1.85 -12.95 -8.08
C TYR A 21 -1.97 -13.93 -6.90
N GLY A 22 -3.17 -14.46 -6.67
CA GLY A 22 -3.44 -15.39 -5.56
C GLY A 22 -3.48 -14.75 -4.16
N ILE A 23 -3.51 -13.42 -4.07
CA ILE A 23 -3.59 -12.67 -2.81
C ILE A 23 -4.76 -11.70 -2.87
N ASP A 24 -5.55 -11.64 -1.80
CA ASP A 24 -6.64 -10.69 -1.65
C ASP A 24 -6.11 -9.24 -1.58
N LEU A 25 -6.57 -8.38 -2.48
CA LEU A 25 -6.20 -6.96 -2.53
C LEU A 25 -6.59 -6.22 -1.25
N LYS A 26 -7.71 -6.59 -0.61
CA LYS A 26 -8.11 -6.01 0.67
C LYS A 26 -7.12 -6.37 1.77
N TYR A 27 -6.60 -7.60 1.75
CA TYR A 27 -5.60 -8.03 2.72
C TYR A 27 -4.28 -7.25 2.55
N ILE A 28 -3.83 -7.06 1.30
CA ILE A 28 -2.68 -6.20 0.99
C ILE A 28 -2.92 -4.77 1.50
N LYS A 29 -4.10 -4.22 1.26
CA LYS A 29 -4.48 -2.88 1.75
C LYS A 29 -4.39 -2.80 3.27
N CYS A 30 -4.99 -3.76 4.00
CA CYS A 30 -4.92 -3.81 5.45
C CYS A 30 -3.46 -3.87 5.94
N PHE A 31 -2.63 -4.72 5.35
CA PHE A 31 -1.21 -4.82 5.70
C PHE A 31 -0.47 -3.50 5.51
N LEU A 32 -0.65 -2.83 4.36
CA LEU A 32 0.01 -1.55 4.08
C LEU A 32 -0.45 -0.46 5.05
N GLN A 33 -1.75 -0.42 5.36
CA GLN A 33 -2.31 0.53 6.33
C GLN A 33 -1.75 0.29 7.74
N SER A 34 -1.62 -0.96 8.18
CA SER A 34 -1.03 -1.29 9.48
C SER A 34 0.46 -0.92 9.58
N ASN A 35 1.17 -0.88 8.45
CA ASN A 35 2.59 -0.55 8.39
C ASN A 35 2.88 0.90 7.95
N LEU A 36 1.85 1.76 7.88
CA LEU A 36 1.98 3.14 7.39
C LEU A 36 3.04 3.93 8.16
N SER A 37 3.11 3.77 9.49
CA SER A 37 4.09 4.47 10.33
C SER A 37 5.53 4.06 10.03
N ILE A 38 5.77 2.80 9.62
CA ILE A 38 7.08 2.32 9.18
C ILE A 38 7.38 2.87 7.79
N LEU A 39 6.39 2.87 6.90
CA LEU A 39 6.51 3.39 5.55
C LEU A 39 6.85 4.89 5.54
N GLU A 40 6.21 5.68 6.41
CA GLU A 40 6.48 7.10 6.61
C GLU A 40 7.88 7.36 7.16
N LYS A 41 8.33 6.58 8.15
CA LYS A 41 9.70 6.69 8.70
C LYS A 41 10.79 6.38 7.67
N ASN A 42 10.49 5.54 6.67
CA ASN A 42 11.42 5.20 5.60
C ASN A 42 11.35 6.17 4.41
N ALA A 43 10.38 7.08 4.38
CA ALA A 43 10.25 8.10 3.34
C ALA A 43 11.21 9.29 3.61
N ASN A 44 12.52 9.04 3.54
CA ASN A 44 13.56 10.05 3.77
C ASN A 44 13.79 10.95 2.54
N SER A 45 12.85 11.83 2.20
CA SER A 45 13.07 12.81 1.12
C SER A 45 12.18 14.05 1.24
N MET A 46 12.62 15.13 0.59
CA MET A 46 11.92 16.43 0.47
C MET A 46 10.54 16.31 -0.23
N ILE A 47 10.28 15.19 -0.93
CA ILE A 47 8.97 14.80 -1.44
C ILE A 47 8.62 13.45 -0.76
N PRO A 48 7.65 13.43 0.18
CA PRO A 48 7.33 12.22 0.93
C PRO A 48 6.77 11.16 -0.02
N GLY A 49 7.53 10.08 -0.21
CA GLY A 49 6.98 8.91 -0.84
C GLY A 49 7.85 7.68 -0.69
N ILE A 50 7.19 6.54 -0.80
CA ILE A 50 7.74 5.24 -0.50
C ILE A 50 8.51 4.76 -1.73
N SER A 51 9.79 4.44 -1.54
CA SER A 51 10.58 3.85 -2.63
C SER A 51 10.08 2.44 -2.95
N ARG A 52 10.12 2.04 -4.24
CA ARG A 52 9.75 0.68 -4.66
C ARG A 52 10.57 -0.39 -3.93
N SER A 53 11.87 -0.13 -3.70
CA SER A 53 12.76 -1.03 -2.97
C SER A 53 12.34 -1.21 -1.52
N THR A 54 11.89 -0.14 -0.85
CA THR A 54 11.36 -0.22 0.51
C THR A 54 10.14 -1.12 0.54
N LEU A 55 9.18 -0.90 -0.37
CA LEU A 55 7.94 -1.69 -0.43
C LEU A 55 8.22 -3.18 -0.71
N LEU A 56 9.08 -3.48 -1.68
CA LEU A 56 9.44 -4.86 -2.05
C LEU A 56 10.31 -5.56 -1.00
N GLY A 57 11.02 -4.82 -0.16
CA GLY A 57 11.83 -5.35 0.93
C GLY A 57 11.05 -5.63 2.22
N MET A 58 9.77 -5.26 2.29
CA MET A 58 8.95 -5.53 3.48
C MET A 58 8.66 -7.01 3.63
N LEU A 59 8.75 -7.50 4.86
CA LEU A 59 8.25 -8.83 5.23
C LEU A 59 6.73 -8.85 5.16
N PHE A 60 6.20 -9.46 4.09
CA PHE A 60 4.77 -9.63 3.88
C PHE A 60 4.32 -11.01 4.37
N PRO A 61 3.42 -11.11 5.36
CA PRO A 61 2.84 -12.38 5.78
C PRO A 61 1.92 -12.93 4.69
N LEU A 62 2.11 -14.20 4.31
CA LEU A 62 1.35 -14.83 3.24
C LEU A 62 0.54 -16.04 3.77
N PRO A 63 -0.58 -15.81 4.47
CA PRO A 63 -1.45 -16.90 4.92
C PRO A 63 -2.27 -17.47 3.75
N PRO A 64 -2.91 -18.64 3.92
CA PRO A 64 -3.83 -19.21 2.92
C PRO A 64 -4.96 -18.23 2.53
N PHE A 65 -5.46 -18.31 1.30
CA PHE A 65 -6.44 -17.34 0.78
C PHE A 65 -7.70 -17.19 1.66
N LYS A 66 -8.25 -18.30 2.18
CA LYS A 66 -9.38 -18.27 3.11
C LYS A 66 -9.08 -17.51 4.41
N GLU A 67 -7.85 -17.62 4.88
CA GLU A 67 -7.39 -16.94 6.09
C GLU A 67 -7.21 -15.43 5.84
N GLN A 68 -6.73 -15.05 4.66
CA GLN A 68 -6.69 -13.64 4.24
C GLN A 68 -8.09 -13.00 4.31
N GLN A 69 -9.10 -13.69 3.75
CA GLN A 69 -10.49 -13.22 3.77
C GLN A 69 -11.05 -13.13 5.20
N ARG A 70 -10.76 -14.14 6.05
CA ARG A 70 -11.18 -14.15 7.47
C ARG A 70 -10.61 -12.94 8.21
N ILE A 71 -9.32 -12.65 8.03
CA ILE A 71 -8.65 -11.50 8.67
C ILE A 71 -9.30 -10.19 8.21
N VAL A 72 -9.49 -10.01 6.90
CA VAL A 72 -10.14 -8.81 6.34
C VAL A 72 -11.53 -8.62 6.93
N ALA A 73 -12.34 -9.67 6.99
CA ALA A 73 -13.69 -9.59 7.53
C ALA A 73 -13.73 -9.17 9.01
N GLN A 74 -12.78 -9.66 9.83
CA GLN A 74 -12.69 -9.24 11.23
C GLN A 74 -12.29 -7.76 11.37
N ILE A 75 -11.34 -7.31 10.54
CA ILE A 75 -10.92 -5.90 10.53
C ILE A 75 -12.09 -5.00 10.11
N GLU A 76 -12.78 -5.33 9.01
CA GLU A 76 -13.94 -4.57 8.53
C GLU A 76 -15.03 -4.49 9.61
N LYS A 77 -15.35 -5.61 10.26
CA LYS A 77 -16.32 -5.65 11.37
C LYS A 77 -15.92 -4.74 12.54
N LEU A 78 -14.64 -4.69 12.92
CA LEU A 78 -14.16 -3.82 13.99
C LEU A 78 -14.28 -2.34 13.61
N PHE A 79 -13.96 -1.98 12.36
CA PHE A 79 -14.12 -0.60 11.87
C PHE A 79 -15.59 -0.17 11.79
N GLU A 80 -16.51 -1.09 11.50
CA GLU A 80 -17.95 -0.81 11.56
C GLU A 80 -18.43 -0.46 12.96
N GLN A 81 -17.78 -0.96 14.01
CA GLN A 81 -18.11 -0.62 15.40
C GLN A 81 -17.59 0.75 15.84
N LEU A 82 -16.68 1.34 15.08
CA LEU A 82 -16.12 2.68 15.31
C LEU A 82 -16.87 3.78 14.55
N ARG A 83 -17.89 3.41 13.77
CA ARG A 83 -18.81 4.33 13.09
C ARG A 83 -19.93 4.77 14.02
#